data_AF-A0A2H0TLT2-F1
#
_entry.id   AF-A0A2H0TLT2-F1
#
_cell.length_a   1.000
_cell.length_b   1.000
_cell.length_c   1.000
_cell.angle_alpha   90.00
_cell.angle_beta   90.00
_cell.angle_gamma   90.00
#
_symmetry.space_group_name_H-M   'P 1'
#
loop_
_entity.id
_entity.type
_entity.pdbx_description
1 polymer ?
#
loop_
_entity_poly.entity_id
_entity_poly.type
_entity_poly.pdbx_seq_one_letter_code
_entity_poly.pdbx_strand_id
1 'polypeptide(L)'
;MTFSYTGLAYLFTTFALFPLTHRFFQYWKKDKTLLGKLSFRYSAVFTLFIIITAIGGLFFAQNTLVLKGVVISAAFLQGLACAVIAYLVFYLKLPQISPWIGFGTVFLLGLVATVLTILIPFYPTLEEGRTINWNV
;
A
#
# COMPACT_ATOMS: atom_id res chain seq x y z
N MET A 1 1.03 17.58 -21.01
CA MET A 1 1.31 16.65 -19.91
C MET A 1 1.18 15.24 -20.43
N THR A 2 2.22 14.42 -20.29
CA THR A 2 2.21 13.02 -20.75
C THR A 2 1.86 12.12 -19.57
N PHE A 3 0.71 11.47 -19.61
CA PHE A 3 0.29 10.52 -18.57
C PHE A 3 0.96 9.17 -18.75
N SER A 4 1.25 8.46 -17.66
CA SER A 4 1.73 7.08 -17.70
C SER A 4 0.57 6.07 -17.65
N TYR A 5 0.70 4.97 -18.38
CA TYR A 5 -0.25 3.85 -18.28
C TYR A 5 -0.20 3.19 -16.90
N THR A 6 0.96 3.20 -16.25
CA THR A 6 1.11 2.74 -14.87
C THR A 6 0.23 3.56 -13.92
N GLY A 7 0.29 4.90 -14.00
CA GLY A 7 -0.57 5.78 -13.20
C GLY A 7 -2.06 5.57 -13.47
N LEU A 8 -2.45 5.39 -14.75
CA LEU A 8 -3.83 5.08 -15.13
C LEU A 8 -4.31 3.74 -14.56
N ALA A 9 -3.47 2.70 -14.58
CA ALA A 9 -3.80 1.41 -13.99
C ALA A 9 -4.09 1.55 -12.49
N TYR A 10 -3.21 2.24 -11.74
CA TYR A 10 -3.43 2.51 -10.31
C TYR A 10 -4.68 3.38 -10.06
N LEU A 11 -5.01 4.32 -10.95
CA LEU A 11 -6.25 5.10 -10.86
C LEU A 11 -7.49 4.20 -11.01
N PHE A 12 -7.53 3.31 -12.01
CA PHE A 12 -8.62 2.36 -12.14
C PHE A 12 -8.72 1.40 -10.95
N THR A 13 -7.58 0.94 -10.43
CA THR A 13 -7.55 0.14 -9.19
C THR A 13 -8.11 0.94 -8.00
N THR A 14 -7.84 2.24 -7.91
CA THR A 14 -8.41 3.11 -6.87
C THR A 14 -9.94 3.10 -6.93
N PHE A 15 -10.53 3.26 -8.13
CA PHE A 15 -11.98 3.24 -8.30
C PHE A 15 -12.60 1.89 -7.93
N ALA A 16 -11.88 0.78 -8.10
CA ALA A 16 -12.33 -0.54 -7.66
C ALA A 16 -12.21 -0.73 -6.14
N LEU A 17 -11.14 -0.24 -5.52
CA LEU A 17 -10.86 -0.42 -4.09
C LEU A 17 -11.63 0.54 -3.19
N PHE A 18 -11.97 1.73 -3.66
CA PHE A 18 -12.67 2.72 -2.85
C PHE A 18 -14.06 2.23 -2.38
N PRO A 19 -14.92 1.64 -3.25
CA PRO A 19 -16.18 1.02 -2.82
C PRO A 19 -15.98 -0.13 -1.83
N LEU A 20 -14.94 -0.94 -2.01
CA LEU A 20 -14.62 -2.05 -1.11
C LEU A 20 -14.24 -1.53 0.29
N THR A 21 -13.34 -0.56 0.35
CA THR A 21 -12.92 0.10 1.60
C THR A 21 -14.12 0.74 2.30
N HIS A 22 -14.97 1.44 1.55
CA HIS A 22 -16.19 2.03 2.07
C HIS A 22 -17.17 0.98 2.62
N ARG A 23 -17.31 -0.18 1.95
CA ARG A 23 -18.14 -1.28 2.43
C ARG A 23 -17.61 -1.87 3.75
N PHE A 24 -16.30 -2.07 3.88
CA PHE A 24 -15.72 -2.50 5.16
C PHE A 24 -15.89 -1.47 6.28
N PHE A 25 -15.80 -0.18 5.96
CA PHE A 25 -16.11 0.89 6.91
C PHE A 25 -17.56 0.79 7.42
N GLN A 26 -18.53 0.57 6.53
CA GLN A 26 -19.93 0.41 6.91
C GLN A 26 -20.15 -0.81 7.81
N TYR A 27 -19.55 -1.97 7.47
CA TYR A 27 -19.63 -3.16 8.30
C TYR A 27 -19.02 -2.95 9.68
N TRP A 28 -17.83 -2.35 9.74
CA TRP A 28 -17.24 -2.00 11.02
C TRP A 28 -18.12 -1.03 11.82
N LYS A 29 -18.72 -0.03 11.17
CA LYS A 29 -19.60 0.94 11.83
C LYS A 29 -20.86 0.27 12.41
N LYS A 30 -21.43 -0.69 11.70
CA LYS A 30 -22.65 -1.41 12.09
C LYS A 30 -22.38 -2.43 13.20
N ASP A 31 -21.45 -3.35 12.98
CA ASP A 31 -21.31 -4.54 13.83
C ASP A 31 -20.25 -4.36 14.92
N LYS A 32 -19.40 -3.31 14.82
CA LYS A 32 -18.32 -2.98 15.77
C LYS A 32 -17.34 -4.13 16.06
N THR A 33 -17.29 -5.13 15.18
CA THR A 33 -16.41 -6.28 15.34
C THR A 33 -14.94 -5.92 15.08
N LEU A 34 -14.03 -6.62 15.77
CA LEU A 34 -12.59 -6.47 15.56
C LEU A 34 -12.20 -6.83 14.12
N LEU A 35 -12.78 -7.89 13.56
CA LEU A 35 -12.58 -8.31 12.17
C LEU A 35 -12.94 -7.18 11.20
N GLY A 36 -14.13 -6.59 11.34
CA GLY A 36 -14.54 -5.46 10.50
C GLY A 36 -13.59 -4.27 10.61
N LYS A 37 -13.14 -3.94 11.83
CA LYS A 37 -12.19 -2.86 12.09
C LYS A 37 -10.85 -3.08 11.37
N LEU A 38 -10.32 -4.29 11.45
CA LEU A 38 -9.03 -4.64 10.85
C LEU A 38 -9.11 -4.76 9.34
N SER A 39 -10.17 -5.37 8.79
CA SER A 39 -10.41 -5.41 7.34
C SER A 39 -10.53 -3.99 6.76
N PHE A 40 -11.25 -3.10 7.44
CA PHE A 40 -11.31 -1.69 7.07
C PHE A 40 -9.91 -1.06 7.09
N ARG A 41 -9.16 -1.17 8.20
CA ARG A 41 -7.81 -0.60 8.31
C ARG A 41 -6.86 -1.11 7.21
N TYR A 42 -6.87 -2.40 6.94
CA TYR A 42 -6.10 -2.99 5.84
C TYR A 42 -6.48 -2.35 4.50
N SER A 43 -7.77 -2.37 4.16
CA SER A 43 -8.26 -1.83 2.88
C SER A 43 -7.99 -0.34 2.72
N ALA A 44 -8.08 0.43 3.80
CA ALA A 44 -7.81 1.87 3.81
C ALA A 44 -6.33 2.18 3.56
N VAL A 45 -5.43 1.49 4.27
CA VAL A 45 -3.98 1.65 4.08
C VAL A 45 -3.58 1.22 2.67
N PHE A 46 -4.11 0.10 2.19
CA PHE A 46 -3.83 -0.39 0.84
C PHE A 46 -4.37 0.57 -0.24
N THR A 47 -5.59 1.09 -0.07
CA THR A 47 -6.16 2.09 -0.97
C THR A 47 -5.33 3.37 -0.99
N LEU A 48 -4.84 3.83 0.17
CA LEU A 48 -3.96 5.00 0.25
C LEU A 48 -2.66 4.78 -0.53
N PHE A 49 -2.05 3.60 -0.43
CA PHE A 49 -0.89 3.22 -1.25
C PHE A 49 -1.19 3.35 -2.74
N ILE A 50 -2.32 2.79 -3.20
CA ILE A 50 -2.72 2.83 -4.61
C ILE A 50 -2.95 4.29 -5.06
N ILE A 51 -3.59 5.12 -4.25
CA ILE A 51 -3.84 6.54 -4.55
C ILE A 51 -2.53 7.31 -4.72
N ILE A 52 -1.59 7.16 -3.78
CA ILE A 52 -0.28 7.84 -3.86
C ILE A 52 0.45 7.43 -5.13
N THR A 53 0.41 6.14 -5.47
CA THR A 53 1.05 5.62 -6.69
C THR A 53 0.35 6.11 -7.96
N ALA A 54 -0.98 6.20 -7.95
CA ALA A 54 -1.77 6.76 -9.05
C ALA A 54 -1.42 8.23 -9.29
N ILE A 55 -1.44 9.05 -8.24
CA ILE A 55 -1.13 10.49 -8.33
C ILE A 55 0.31 10.69 -8.80
N GLY A 56 1.26 10.00 -8.18
CA GLY A 56 2.67 10.02 -8.56
C GLY A 56 2.87 9.65 -10.02
N GLY A 57 2.26 8.54 -10.45
CA GLY A 57 2.40 8.05 -11.82
C GLY A 57 1.65 8.86 -12.87
N LEU A 58 0.55 9.53 -12.54
CA LEU A 58 -0.21 10.33 -13.51
C LEU A 58 0.38 11.72 -13.71
N PHE A 59 0.69 12.41 -12.60
CA PHE A 59 1.05 13.83 -12.64
C PHE A 59 2.56 14.07 -12.57
N PHE A 60 3.32 13.09 -12.07
CA PHE A 60 4.76 13.24 -11.80
C PHE A 60 5.62 12.15 -12.47
N ALA A 61 5.12 11.53 -13.55
CA ALA A 61 5.78 10.44 -14.27
C ALA A 61 7.22 10.75 -14.75
N GLN A 62 7.52 12.03 -15.00
CA GLN A 62 8.84 12.49 -15.46
C GLN A 62 9.72 13.01 -14.32
N ASN A 63 9.22 13.09 -13.08
CA ASN A 63 9.95 13.60 -11.95
C ASN A 63 10.48 12.45 -11.09
N THR A 64 11.73 12.04 -11.35
CA THR A 64 12.40 10.94 -10.63
C THR A 64 12.40 11.14 -9.12
N LEU A 65 12.56 12.36 -8.60
CA LEU A 65 12.57 12.60 -7.15
C LEU A 65 11.20 12.34 -6.52
N VAL A 66 10.12 12.78 -7.18
CA VAL A 66 8.75 12.49 -6.70
C VAL A 66 8.46 11.00 -6.79
N LEU A 67 8.85 10.33 -7.88
CA LEU A 67 8.67 8.89 -8.03
C LEU A 67 9.45 8.09 -6.98
N LYS A 68 10.65 8.53 -6.57
CA LYS A 68 11.36 7.93 -5.43
C LYS A 68 10.55 8.04 -4.13
N GLY A 69 10.02 9.23 -3.85
CA GLY A 69 9.15 9.46 -2.69
C GLY A 69 7.91 8.58 -2.71
N VAL A 70 7.32 8.37 -3.89
CA VAL A 70 6.19 7.45 -4.10
C VAL A 70 6.58 6.01 -3.75
N VAL A 71 7.71 5.51 -4.25
CA VAL A 71 8.18 4.14 -3.96
C VAL A 71 8.46 3.94 -2.48
N ILE A 72 9.13 4.90 -1.82
CA ILE A 72 9.40 4.85 -0.38
C ILE A 72 8.08 4.82 0.42
N SER A 73 7.14 5.69 0.07
CA SER A 73 5.82 5.75 0.72
C SER A 73 5.02 4.47 0.48
N ALA A 74 5.08 3.92 -0.74
CA ALA A 74 4.44 2.67 -1.10
C ALA A 74 5.00 1.50 -0.29
N ALA A 75 6.32 1.38 -0.17
CA ALA A 75 6.97 0.33 0.63
C ALA A 75 6.51 0.36 2.10
N PHE A 76 6.46 1.55 2.70
CA PHE A 76 5.97 1.71 4.08
C PHE A 76 4.50 1.31 4.23
N LEU A 77 3.63 1.80 3.35
CA LEU A 77 2.19 1.54 3.41
C LEU A 77 1.87 0.07 3.13
N GLN A 78 2.57 -0.57 2.19
CA GLN A 78 2.46 -2.00 1.94
C GLN A 78 2.90 -2.81 3.16
N GLY A 79 4.04 -2.46 3.78
CA GLY A 79 4.49 -3.08 5.03
C GLY A 79 3.45 -2.98 6.15
N LEU A 80 2.86 -1.80 6.33
CA LEU A 80 1.78 -1.58 7.30
C LEU A 80 0.51 -2.39 6.97
N ALA A 81 0.11 -2.44 5.70
CA ALA A 81 -1.05 -3.24 5.26
C ALA A 81 -0.81 -4.74 5.53
N CYS A 82 0.38 -5.25 5.19
CA CYS A 82 0.79 -6.63 5.46
C CYS A 82 0.82 -6.93 6.96
N ALA A 83 1.25 -5.99 7.80
CA ALA A 83 1.23 -6.15 9.26
C ALA A 83 -0.20 -6.29 9.80
N VAL A 84 -1.16 -5.52 9.27
CA VAL A 84 -2.58 -5.66 9.61
C VAL A 84 -3.13 -7.04 9.19
N ILE A 85 -2.75 -7.54 8.01
CA ILE A 85 -3.11 -8.91 7.61
C ILE A 85 -2.47 -9.94 8.54
N ALA A 86 -1.21 -9.79 8.90
CA ALA A 86 -0.52 -10.72 9.78
C ALA A 86 -1.20 -10.80 11.16
N TYR A 87 -1.63 -9.66 11.70
CA TYR A 87 -2.47 -9.62 12.90
C TYR A 87 -3.74 -10.47 12.71
N LEU A 88 -4.46 -10.27 11.61
CA LEU A 88 -5.70 -11.01 11.29
C LEU A 88 -5.45 -12.52 11.18
N VAL A 89 -4.38 -12.92 10.51
CA VAL A 89 -4.01 -14.33 10.35
C VAL A 89 -3.75 -14.97 11.71
N PHE A 90 -2.95 -14.33 12.57
CA PHE A 90 -2.67 -14.86 13.89
C PHE A 90 -3.93 -14.92 14.75
N TYR A 91 -4.75 -13.87 14.72
CA TYR A 91 -6.02 -13.81 15.45
C TYR A 91 -6.99 -14.93 15.04
N LEU A 92 -7.08 -15.25 13.75
CA LEU A 92 -8.05 -16.23 13.22
C LEU A 92 -7.53 -17.67 13.19
N LYS A 93 -6.22 -17.87 12.96
CA LYS A 93 -5.64 -19.21 12.70
C LYS A 93 -4.72 -19.70 13.80
N LEU A 94 -4.13 -18.82 14.59
CA LEU A 94 -3.16 -19.15 15.64
C LEU A 94 -3.56 -18.51 16.98
N PRO A 95 -4.75 -18.79 17.52
CA PRO A 95 -5.29 -18.09 18.70
C PRO A 95 -4.45 -18.27 19.98
N GLN A 96 -3.56 -19.28 20.01
CA GLN A 96 -2.63 -19.51 21.11
C GLN A 96 -1.45 -18.51 21.13
N ILE A 97 -1.19 -17.83 20.01
CA ILE A 97 -0.10 -16.86 19.87
C ILE A 97 -0.71 -15.46 19.84
N SER A 98 -0.10 -14.52 20.57
CA SER A 98 -0.55 -13.12 20.56
C SER A 98 -0.51 -12.55 19.12
N PRO A 99 -1.63 -12.03 18.58
CA PRO A 99 -1.67 -11.41 17.25
C PRO A 99 -0.72 -10.23 17.07
N TRP A 100 -0.35 -9.58 18.17
CA TRP A 100 0.64 -8.50 18.18
C TRP A 100 2.04 -8.96 17.80
N ILE A 101 2.37 -10.23 18.02
CA ILE A 101 3.65 -10.81 17.57
C ILE A 101 3.66 -10.83 16.04
N GLY A 102 2.62 -11.39 15.41
CA GLY A 102 2.49 -11.41 13.95
C GLY A 102 2.52 -10.01 13.33
N PHE A 103 1.78 -9.05 13.92
CA PHE A 103 1.83 -7.65 13.52
C PHE A 103 3.24 -7.07 13.65
N GLY A 104 3.86 -7.19 14.84
CA GLY A 104 5.14 -6.59 15.16
C GLY A 104 6.25 -7.10 14.25
N THR A 105 6.33 -8.41 14.04
CA THR A 105 7.34 -9.02 13.16
C THR A 105 7.21 -8.53 11.73
N VAL A 106 6.00 -8.55 11.16
CA VAL A 106 5.79 -8.11 9.77
C VAL A 106 5.95 -6.60 9.62
N PHE A 107 5.54 -5.82 10.62
CA PHE A 107 5.74 -4.37 10.62
C PHE A 107 7.23 -4.01 10.66
N LEU A 108 8.03 -4.67 11.52
CA LEU A 108 9.47 -4.47 11.58
C LEU A 108 10.14 -4.82 10.24
N LEU A 109 9.74 -5.93 9.61
CA LEU A 109 10.22 -6.27 8.27
C LEU A 109 9.85 -5.20 7.22
N GLY A 110 8.62 -4.65 7.29
CA GLY A 110 8.19 -3.54 6.45
C GLY A 110 9.01 -2.26 6.67
N LEU A 111 9.36 -1.95 7.92
CA LEU A 111 10.26 -0.83 8.24
C LEU A 111 11.66 -1.05 7.68
N VAL A 112 12.24 -2.24 7.84
CA VAL A 112 13.53 -2.60 7.26
C VAL A 112 13.48 -2.45 5.74
N ALA A 113 12.46 -2.99 5.08
CA ALA A 113 12.28 -2.83 3.64
C ALA A 113 12.19 -1.36 3.23
N THR A 114 11.45 -0.53 3.97
CA THR A 114 11.35 0.91 3.71
C THR A 114 12.70 1.61 3.85
N VAL A 115 13.48 1.28 4.88
CA VAL A 115 14.82 1.82 5.08
C VAL A 115 15.75 1.39 3.95
N LEU A 116 15.73 0.13 3.55
CA LEU A 116 16.51 -0.36 2.41
C LEU A 116 16.13 0.37 1.11
N THR A 117 14.84 0.59 0.86
CA THR A 117 14.37 1.39 -0.28
C THR A 117 14.92 2.83 -0.25
N ILE A 118 15.08 3.44 0.94
CA ILE A 118 15.68 4.78 1.05
C ILE A 118 17.17 4.77 0.72
N LEU A 119 17.90 3.74 1.17
CA LEU A 119 19.36 3.67 1.09
C LEU A 119 19.87 3.16 -0.26
N ILE A 120 19.16 2.23 -0.90
CA ILE A 120 19.57 1.65 -2.17
C ILE A 120 19.32 2.68 -3.27
N PRO A 121 20.33 3.02 -4.08
CA PRO A 121 20.14 3.95 -5.18
C PRO A 121 19.37 3.28 -6.33
N PHE A 122 18.18 3.79 -6.60
CA PHE A 122 17.38 3.46 -7.79
C PHE A 122 17.04 4.72 -8.58
N TYR A 123 16.59 4.61 -9.83
CA TYR A 123 16.23 5.75 -10.68
C TYR A 123 14.98 5.45 -11.49
N PRO A 124 13.77 5.78 -10.97
CA PRO A 124 12.54 5.58 -11.71
C PRO A 124 12.49 6.49 -12.94
N THR A 125 12.07 5.92 -14.08
CA THR A 125 11.98 6.63 -15.35
C THR A 125 10.74 6.22 -16.12
N LEU A 126 10.19 7.16 -16.89
CA LEU A 126 9.12 6.87 -17.86
C LEU A 126 9.74 6.34 -19.16
N GLU A 127 9.37 5.13 -19.56
CA GLU A 127 9.81 4.52 -20.82
C GLU A 127 9.00 5.06 -22.02
N GLU A 128 9.49 4.80 -23.24
CA GLU A 128 8.81 5.19 -24.49
C GLU A 128 7.37 4.64 -24.58
N GLY A 129 7.14 3.45 -24.00
CA GLY A 129 5.82 2.82 -23.87
C GLY A 129 4.88 3.49 -22.86
N ARG A 130 5.26 4.62 -22.25
CA ARG A 130 4.53 5.31 -21.18
C ARG A 130 4.31 4.46 -19.92
N THR A 131 5.11 3.43 -19.74
CA THR A 131 5.23 2.63 -18.52
C THR A 131 6.28 3.25 -17.61
N ILE A 132 6.03 3.23 -16.30
CA ILE A 132 7.05 3.62 -15.33
C ILE A 132 7.91 2.40 -15.05
N ASN A 133 9.18 2.49 -15.39
CA ASN A 133 10.19 1.56 -14.91
C ASN A 133 10.67 2.06 -13.54
N TRP A 134 10.44 1.26 -12.52
CA TRP A 134 10.78 1.64 -11.15
C TRP A 134 12.27 1.48 -10.85
N ASN A 135 12.96 0.59 -11.57
CA ASN A 135 14.39 0.31 -11.41
C ASN A 135 14.77 0.00 -9.94
N VAL A 136 13.85 -0.68 -9.22
CA VAL A 136 13.95 -1.08 -7.80
C VAL A 136 14.38 -2.54 -7.71
#